data_AF-A0A401FU87-F1
#
_entry.id   AF-A0A401FU87-F1
#
_cell.length_a   1.000
_cell.length_b   1.000
_cell.length_c   1.000
_cell.angle_alpha   90.00
_cell.angle_beta   90.00
_cell.angle_gamma   90.00
#
_symmetry.space_group_name_H-M   'P 1'
#
loop_
_entity.id
_entity.type
_entity.pdbx_description
1 polymer ?
#
loop_
_entity_poly.entity_id
_entity_poly.type
_entity_poly.pdbx_seq_one_letter_code
_entity_poly.pdbx_strand_id
1 'polypeptide(L)'
;MKKTDLERALDEALPDEKILSDVKRLLEYNAENGVTEIELNEKWVPIPIDVPIDIVSKAFLKEYYEGVGFGAYRVLVAIGGFKKDRYGFHEAGYCFATLYYNDQGDNFTEDYHVKFR
;
A
#
# COMPACT_ATOMS: atom_id res chain seq x y z
N MET A 1 -8.01 -21.57 -4.60
CA MET A 1 -7.99 -21.82 -3.14
C MET A 1 -9.18 -21.10 -2.53
N LYS A 2 -9.88 -21.67 -1.54
CA LYS A 2 -10.96 -20.94 -0.82
C LYS A 2 -10.34 -20.01 0.21
N LYS A 3 -10.81 -18.75 0.28
CA LYS A 3 -10.41 -17.81 1.34
C LYS A 3 -10.93 -18.31 2.68
N THR A 4 -10.14 -18.11 3.72
CA THR A 4 -10.51 -18.29 5.13
C THR A 4 -11.52 -17.23 5.56
N ASP A 5 -12.23 -17.47 6.67
CA ASP A 5 -13.18 -16.49 7.21
C ASP A 5 -12.48 -15.18 7.63
N LEU A 6 -11.23 -15.27 8.07
CA LEU A 6 -10.41 -14.10 8.39
C LEU A 6 -10.06 -13.28 7.14
N GLU A 7 -9.63 -13.93 6.06
CA GLU A 7 -9.32 -13.24 4.80
C GLU A 7 -10.56 -12.54 4.25
N ARG A 8 -11.73 -13.19 4.32
CA ARG A 8 -13.00 -12.59 3.92
C ARG A 8 -13.37 -11.38 4.78
N ALA A 9 -13.27 -11.51 6.11
CA ALA A 9 -13.56 -10.40 7.01
C ALA A 9 -12.64 -9.20 6.75
N LEU A 10 -11.36 -9.45 6.41
CA LEU A 10 -10.42 -8.40 6.05
C LEU A 10 -10.74 -7.75 4.71
N ASP A 11 -11.16 -8.52 3.70
CA ASP A 11 -11.62 -7.97 2.42
C ASP A 11 -12.92 -7.18 2.55
N GLU A 12 -13.83 -7.60 3.42
CA GLU A 12 -15.09 -6.91 3.69
C GLU A 12 -14.83 -5.58 4.44
N ALA A 13 -13.92 -5.58 5.41
CA ALA A 13 -13.57 -4.39 6.18
C ALA A 13 -12.69 -3.39 5.39
N LEU A 14 -11.77 -3.91 4.56
CA LEU A 14 -10.89 -3.10 3.72
C LEU A 14 -10.81 -3.69 2.30
N PRO A 15 -11.77 -3.33 1.43
CA PRO A 15 -11.85 -3.83 0.06
C PRO A 15 -10.65 -3.43 -0.79
N ASP A 16 -10.28 -4.29 -1.72
CA ASP A 16 -9.16 -4.06 -2.63
C ASP A 16 -9.41 -2.83 -3.52
N GLU A 17 -10.65 -2.63 -3.97
CA GLU A 17 -11.05 -1.48 -4.79
C GLU A 17 -10.79 -0.15 -4.06
N LYS A 18 -11.03 -0.13 -2.74
CA LYS A 18 -10.77 1.04 -1.92
C LYS A 18 -9.28 1.32 -1.80
N ILE A 19 -8.48 0.30 -1.50
CA ILE A 19 -7.01 0.42 -1.43
C ILE A 19 -6.46 0.96 -2.74
N LEU A 20 -6.84 0.37 -3.87
CA LEU A 20 -6.38 0.79 -5.19
C LEU A 20 -6.80 2.23 -5.51
N SER A 21 -8.05 2.60 -5.17
CA SER A 21 -8.53 3.97 -5.35
C SER A 21 -7.76 4.96 -4.48
N ASP A 22 -7.42 4.61 -3.24
CA ASP A 22 -6.69 5.49 -2.32
C ASP A 22 -5.25 5.70 -2.81
N VAL A 23 -4.56 4.66 -3.26
CA VAL A 23 -3.22 4.79 -3.88
C VAL A 23 -3.27 5.65 -5.13
N LYS A 24 -4.24 5.43 -6.01
CA LYS A 24 -4.38 6.25 -7.23
C LYS A 24 -4.60 7.72 -6.89
N ARG A 25 -5.50 8.02 -5.94
CA ARG A 25 -5.75 9.38 -5.48
C ARG A 25 -4.51 10.03 -4.86
N LEU A 26 -3.69 9.28 -4.12
CA LEU A 26 -2.43 9.79 -3.58
C LEU A 26 -1.45 10.19 -4.69
N LEU A 27 -1.30 9.36 -5.73
CA LEU A 27 -0.45 9.68 -6.88
C LEU A 27 -0.97 10.88 -7.67
N GLU A 28 -2.28 10.97 -7.89
CA GLU A 28 -2.93 12.11 -8.54
C GLU A 28 -2.75 13.40 -7.73
N TYR A 29 -3.02 13.35 -6.43
CA TYR A 29 -2.85 14.49 -5.52
C TYR A 29 -1.40 14.98 -5.51
N ASN A 30 -0.43 14.07 -5.42
CA ASN A 30 0.98 14.43 -5.48
C ASN A 30 1.32 15.14 -6.80
N ALA A 31 0.88 14.58 -7.93
CA ALA A 31 1.12 15.16 -9.25
C ALA A 31 0.47 16.55 -9.41
N GLU A 32 -0.77 16.73 -8.93
CA GLU A 32 -1.48 18.02 -8.93
C GLU A 32 -0.76 19.09 -8.08
N ASN A 33 -0.06 18.66 -7.03
CA ASN A 33 0.75 19.52 -6.16
C ASN A 33 2.22 19.64 -6.60
N GLY A 34 2.56 19.17 -7.82
CA GLY A 34 3.91 19.26 -8.39
C GLY A 34 4.92 18.24 -7.83
N VAL A 35 4.48 17.31 -6.98
CA VAL A 35 5.28 16.19 -6.49
C VAL A 35 5.17 15.06 -7.51
N THR A 36 6.16 14.99 -8.40
CA THR A 36 6.21 13.99 -9.49
C THR A 36 7.18 12.85 -9.22
N GLU A 37 7.94 12.95 -8.13
CA GLU A 37 8.96 12.00 -7.72
C GLU A 37 8.80 11.65 -6.24
N ILE A 38 9.11 10.40 -5.90
CA ILE A 38 9.13 9.92 -4.52
C ILE A 38 10.58 9.69 -4.11
N GLU A 39 10.96 10.17 -2.92
CA GLU A 39 12.28 9.92 -2.37
C GLU A 39 12.39 8.48 -1.84
N LEU A 40 13.37 7.75 -2.35
CA LEU A 40 13.66 6.36 -2.01
C LEU A 40 15.16 6.21 -1.74
N ASN A 41 15.54 6.11 -0.46
CA ASN A 41 16.95 6.01 -0.04
C ASN A 41 17.85 7.07 -0.73
N GLU A 42 17.52 8.35 -0.55
CA GLU A 42 18.28 9.51 -1.10
C GLU A 42 18.23 9.63 -2.64
N LYS A 43 17.33 8.90 -3.31
CA LYS A 43 17.08 9.03 -4.76
C LYS A 43 15.64 9.39 -5.02
N TRP A 44 15.43 10.39 -5.87
CA TRP A 44 14.11 10.75 -6.36
C TRP A 44 13.75 9.85 -7.54
N VAL A 45 12.59 9.18 -7.47
CA VAL A 45 12.12 8.25 -8.50
C VAL A 45 10.79 8.76 -9.05
N PRO A 46 10.70 9.06 -10.36
CA PRO A 46 9.46 9.47 -10.99
C PRO A 46 8.50 8.28 -11.09
N ILE A 47 7.26 8.47 -10.62
CA ILE A 47 6.22 7.44 -10.66
C ILE A 47 5.06 7.94 -11.53
N PRO A 48 4.74 7.27 -12.65
CA PRO A 48 3.57 7.61 -13.47
C PRO A 48 2.26 7.40 -12.70
N ILE A 49 1.25 8.23 -12.96
CA ILE A 49 -0.07 8.14 -12.31
C ILE A 49 -0.79 6.83 -12.68
N ASP A 50 -0.70 6.40 -13.94
CA ASP A 50 -1.37 5.20 -14.47
C ASP A 50 -0.52 3.93 -14.34
N VAL A 51 0.37 3.89 -13.36
CA VAL A 51 1.22 2.74 -13.10
C VAL A 51 0.39 1.56 -12.54
N PRO A 52 0.70 0.31 -12.91
CA PRO A 52 0.08 -0.85 -12.27
C PRO A 52 0.34 -0.88 -10.76
N ILE A 53 -0.70 -1.17 -9.98
CA ILE A 53 -0.63 -1.29 -8.52
C ILE A 53 -1.10 -2.69 -8.15
N ASP A 54 -0.26 -3.44 -7.46
CA ASP A 54 -0.59 -4.77 -6.95
C ASP A 54 -0.66 -4.74 -5.42
N ILE A 55 -1.75 -5.24 -4.84
CA ILE A 55 -1.85 -5.46 -3.39
C ILE A 55 -1.07 -6.73 -3.05
N VAL A 56 -0.04 -6.60 -2.23
CA VAL A 56 0.86 -7.71 -1.89
C VAL A 56 0.45 -8.40 -0.59
N SER A 57 0.09 -7.61 0.43
CA SER A 57 -0.45 -8.16 1.67
C SER A 57 -1.37 -7.19 2.38
N LYS A 58 -2.29 -7.73 3.18
CA LYS A 58 -3.19 -7.00 4.08
C LYS A 58 -3.11 -7.63 5.46
N ALA A 59 -3.12 -6.81 6.50
CA ALA A 59 -3.09 -7.27 7.88
C ALA A 59 -3.96 -6.38 8.77
N PHE A 60 -4.68 -7.01 9.69
CA PHE A 60 -5.28 -6.34 10.85
C PHE A 60 -4.24 -6.28 11.99
N LEU A 61 -4.09 -5.12 12.60
CA LEU A 61 -3.14 -4.89 13.69
C LEU A 61 -3.87 -5.10 15.03
N LYS A 62 -3.47 -6.14 15.76
CA LYS A 62 -4.11 -6.57 17.01
C LYS A 62 -4.05 -5.54 18.13
N GLU A 63 -3.06 -4.65 18.11
CA GLU A 63 -2.83 -3.61 19.13
C GLU A 63 -3.45 -2.27 18.73
N TYR A 64 -4.70 -2.28 18.25
CA TYR A 64 -5.47 -1.06 18.10
C TYR A 64 -5.87 -0.54 19.50
N TYR A 65 -5.42 0.66 19.82
CA TYR A 65 -5.87 1.39 21.01
C TYR A 65 -6.81 2.51 20.55
N GLU A 66 -8.09 2.44 20.94
CA GLU A 66 -9.06 3.50 20.66
C GLU A 66 -8.49 4.87 21.08
N GLY A 67 -8.43 5.83 20.15
CA GLY A 67 -7.94 7.18 20.39
C GLY A 67 -6.41 7.36 20.40
N VAL A 68 -5.62 6.31 20.21
CA VAL A 68 -4.17 6.41 19.97
C VAL A 68 -3.95 6.10 18.49
N GLY A 69 -3.43 7.05 17.73
CA GLY A 69 -3.37 7.03 16.26
C GLY A 69 -2.46 5.99 15.59
N PHE A 70 -2.44 4.76 16.09
CA PHE A 70 -1.81 3.62 15.42
C PHE A 70 -2.85 2.87 14.59
N GLY A 71 -2.50 2.58 13.33
CA GLY A 71 -3.42 2.06 12.33
C GLY A 71 -4.05 0.73 12.73
N ALA A 72 -5.34 0.57 12.44
CA ALA A 72 -6.06 -0.70 12.60
C ALA A 72 -5.69 -1.70 11.51
N TYR A 73 -5.39 -1.22 10.30
CA TYR A 73 -4.97 -2.07 9.19
C TYR A 73 -3.66 -1.58 8.58
N ARG A 74 -2.89 -2.53 8.07
CA ARG A 74 -1.67 -2.30 7.31
C ARG A 74 -1.77 -3.02 5.98
N VAL A 75 -1.49 -2.31 4.90
CA VAL A 75 -1.49 -2.85 3.54
C VAL A 75 -0.13 -2.59 2.91
N LEU A 76 0.42 -3.60 2.27
CA LEU A 76 1.61 -3.46 1.43
C LEU A 76 1.19 -3.52 -0.03
N VAL A 77 1.50 -2.49 -0.79
CA VAL A 77 1.28 -2.44 -2.24
C VAL A 77 2.62 -2.36 -2.99
N ALA A 78 2.66 -2.91 -4.20
CA ALA A 78 3.76 -2.74 -5.15
C ALA A 78 3.34 -1.79 -6.26
N ILE A 79 4.04 -0.66 -6.38
CA ILE A 79 3.85 0.35 -7.42
C ILE A 79 4.75 -0.02 -8.60
N GLY A 80 4.17 -0.17 -9.79
CA GLY A 80 4.85 -0.74 -10.97
C GLY A 80 4.61 -2.22 -11.19
N GLY A 81 3.67 -2.80 -10.43
CA GLY A 81 3.40 -4.22 -10.40
C GLY A 81 4.37 -5.02 -9.53
N PHE A 82 3.95 -6.21 -9.15
CA PHE A 82 4.64 -7.14 -8.26
C PHE A 82 5.28 -8.28 -9.05
N LYS A 83 6.58 -8.46 -8.87
CA LYS A 83 7.33 -9.58 -9.47
C LYS A 83 8.02 -10.38 -8.38
N LYS A 84 8.01 -11.69 -8.55
CA LYS A 84 8.82 -12.62 -7.79
C LYS A 84 9.86 -13.21 -8.71
N ASP A 85 11.13 -13.02 -8.38
CA ASP A 85 12.21 -13.61 -9.16
C ASP A 85 12.34 -15.12 -8.89
N ARG A 86 13.22 -15.78 -9.66
CA ARG A 86 13.46 -17.23 -9.55
C ARG A 86 14.10 -17.66 -8.22
N TYR A 87 14.65 -16.73 -7.45
CA TYR A 87 15.28 -16.96 -6.15
C TYR A 87 14.35 -16.60 -4.98
N GLY A 88 13.13 -16.14 -5.29
CA GLY A 88 12.12 -15.77 -4.31
C GLY A 88 12.21 -14.35 -3.80
N PHE A 89 13.07 -13.51 -4.38
CA PHE A 89 13.07 -12.07 -4.11
C PHE A 89 11.84 -11.42 -4.72
N HIS A 90 11.22 -10.55 -3.93
CA HIS A 90 10.07 -9.77 -4.33
C HIS A 90 10.52 -8.38 -4.74
N GLU A 91 10.09 -7.96 -5.93
CA GLU A 91 10.43 -6.67 -6.53
C GLU A 91 9.16 -5.95 -6.98
N ALA A 92 9.13 -4.64 -6.76
CA ALA A 92 8.15 -3.75 -7.34
C ALA A 92 8.75 -3.07 -8.58
N GLY A 93 7.92 -2.68 -9.55
CA GLY A 93 8.41 -1.97 -10.74
C GLY A 93 9.06 -0.62 -10.43
N TYR A 94 8.57 0.10 -9.42
CA TYR A 94 9.15 1.34 -8.92
C TYR A 94 9.50 1.25 -7.43
N CYS A 95 8.51 0.98 -6.58
CA CYS A 95 8.70 0.86 -5.14
C CYS A 95 7.54 0.11 -4.49
N PHE A 96 7.72 -0.26 -3.23
CA PHE A 96 6.63 -0.64 -2.37
C PHE A 96 6.12 0.58 -1.60
N ALA A 97 4.83 0.56 -1.27
CA ALA A 97 4.27 1.49 -0.30
C ALA A 97 3.55 0.69 0.79
N THR A 98 3.83 1.03 2.04
CA THR A 98 3.08 0.53 3.20
C THR A 98 2.05 1.58 3.60
N LEU A 99 0.78 1.24 3.44
CA LEU A 99 -0.36 2.08 3.77
C LEU A 99 -0.91 1.68 5.13
N TYR A 100 -1.20 2.67 5.96
CA TYR A 100 -1.87 2.45 7.25
C TYR A 100 -3.27 3.06 7.21
N TYR A 101 -4.22 2.29 7.73
CA TYR A 101 -5.64 2.67 7.77
C TYR A 101 -6.15 2.65 9.20
N ASN A 102 -7.06 3.58 9.54
CA ASN A 102 -7.77 3.59 10.82
C ASN A 102 -8.87 2.49 10.84
N ASP A 103 -9.62 2.41 11.93
CA ASP A 103 -10.71 1.43 12.10
C ASP A 103 -11.91 1.67 11.16
N GLN A 104 -12.06 2.89 10.62
CA GLN A 104 -13.03 3.26 9.59
C GLN A 104 -12.56 2.95 8.16
N GLY A 105 -11.32 2.50 8.00
CA GLY A 105 -10.71 2.25 6.70
C GLY A 105 -10.23 3.52 6.00
N ASP A 106 -10.05 4.66 6.69
CA ASP A 106 -9.41 5.83 6.09
C ASP A 106 -7.89 5.67 6.12
N ASN A 107 -7.23 5.89 4.97
CA ASN A 107 -5.78 5.94 4.92
C ASN A 107 -5.31 7.24 5.59
N PHE A 108 -4.37 7.14 6.53
CA PHE A 108 -3.87 8.30 7.28
C PHE A 108 -2.36 8.51 7.16
N THR A 109 -1.62 7.50 6.72
CA THR A 109 -0.18 7.62 6.43
C THR A 109 0.31 6.49 5.54
N GLU A 110 1.42 6.77 4.86
CA GLU A 110 2.09 5.91 3.91
C GLU A 110 3.62 6.00 4.08
N ASP A 111 4.30 4.88 3.85
CA ASP A 111 5.77 4.78 3.85
C ASP A 111 6.23 4.12 2.55
N TYR A 112 7.07 4.81 1.77
CA TYR A 112 7.59 4.32 0.51
C TYR A 112 8.99 3.73 0.67
N HIS A 113 9.22 2.54 0.11
CA HIS A 113 10.49 1.85 0.26
C HIS A 113 10.81 0.91 -0.90
N VAL A 114 12.10 0.66 -1.11
CA VAL A 114 12.58 -0.16 -2.24
C VAL A 114 12.47 -1.66 -1.96
N LYS A 115 12.59 -2.06 -0.69
CA LYS A 115 12.74 -3.46 -0.30
C LYS A 115 11.43 -3.99 0.23
N PHE A 116 11.03 -5.17 -0.21
CA PHE A 116 9.92 -5.89 0.41
C PHE A 116 10.11 -6.01 1.94
N ARG A 117 9.10 -5.60 2.72
CA ARG A 117 9.10 -5.54 4.19
C ARG A 117 7.77 -6.01 4.76
#